data_AF-A0A524MW44-F1
#
_entry.id   AF-A0A524MW44-F1
#
_cell.length_a   1.000
_cell.length_b   1.000
_cell.length_c   1.000
_cell.angle_alpha   90.00
_cell.angle_beta   90.00
_cell.angle_gamma   90.00
#
_symmetry.space_group_name_H-M   'P 1'
#
loop_
_entity.id
_entity.type
_entity.pdbx_description
1 polymer ?
#
loop_
_entity_poly.entity_id
_entity_poly.type
_entity_poly.pdbx_seq_one_letter_code
_entity_poly.pdbx_strand_id
1 'polypeptide(L)'
;MVVFGGRPSFGDNLGDTWVYDYAVNMWTMVDCSVSPSPRQSGSMVYDEGIGHVVLFGGLLDTRNALSDTWVFDAEAGEWSLLEEGVVDVVDDEPQSGIPGYPLAGVFLALVWFIWLRRMG
;
A
#
# COMPACT_ATOMS: atom_id res chain seq x y z
N MET A 1 12.62 6.70 -7.10
CA MET A 1 11.84 6.94 -5.85
C MET A 1 10.39 7.19 -6.23
N VAL A 2 9.43 6.68 -5.46
CA VAL A 2 7.98 6.89 -5.70
C VAL A 2 7.38 7.73 -4.59
N VAL A 3 6.57 8.71 -4.95
CA VAL A 3 5.80 9.56 -4.02
C VAL A 3 4.34 9.52 -4.44
N PHE A 4 3.45 9.40 -3.46
CA PHE A 4 2.01 9.43 -3.67
C PHE A 4 1.33 10.41 -2.73
N GLY A 5 0.50 11.28 -3.31
CA GLY A 5 -0.37 12.20 -2.58
C GLY A 5 0.35 13.29 -1.78
N GLY A 6 -0.19 13.60 -0.60
CA GLY A 6 0.30 14.67 0.27
C GLY A 6 -0.75 15.74 0.56
N ARG A 7 -0.38 16.71 1.41
CA ARG A 7 -1.25 17.82 1.81
C ARG A 7 -0.72 19.14 1.25
N PRO A 8 -1.46 19.80 0.34
CA PRO A 8 -1.07 21.12 -0.13
C PRO A 8 -1.33 22.17 0.96
N SER A 9 -0.75 23.37 0.80
CA SER A 9 -1.00 24.49 1.72
C SER A 9 -2.46 24.89 1.78
N PHE A 10 -3.20 24.69 0.68
CA PHE A 10 -4.64 24.95 0.55
C PHE A 10 -5.27 23.89 -0.36
N GLY A 11 -6.50 23.49 -0.05
CA GLY A 11 -7.26 22.49 -0.82
C GLY A 11 -7.27 21.11 -0.17
N ASP A 12 -7.86 20.16 -0.90
CA ASP A 12 -7.94 18.76 -0.50
C ASP A 12 -6.58 18.07 -0.66
N ASN A 13 -6.42 16.89 -0.05
CA ASN A 13 -5.21 16.10 -0.25
C ASN A 13 -5.01 15.77 -1.73
N LEU A 14 -3.75 15.54 -2.11
CA LEU A 14 -3.38 15.12 -3.45
C LEU A 14 -3.45 13.59 -3.58
N GLY A 15 -3.61 13.11 -4.80
CA GLY A 15 -3.63 11.70 -5.17
C GLY A 15 -2.81 11.41 -6.43
N ASP A 16 -1.89 12.31 -6.78
CA ASP A 16 -0.97 12.12 -7.88
C ASP A 16 0.20 11.21 -7.48
N THR A 17 0.68 10.44 -8.46
CA THR A 17 1.85 9.57 -8.31
C THR A 17 3.02 10.20 -9.06
N TRP A 18 4.13 10.38 -8.37
CA TRP A 18 5.36 10.90 -8.94
C TRP A 18 6.49 9.90 -8.79
N VAL A 19 7.20 9.67 -9.89
CA VAL A 19 8.39 8.83 -9.92
C VAL A 19 9.60 9.70 -10.23
N TYR A 20 10.61 9.58 -9.40
CA TYR A 20 11.91 10.20 -9.59
C TYR A 20 12.89 9.19 -10.17
N ASP A 21 13.43 9.52 -11.34
CA ASP A 21 14.50 8.79 -12.01
C ASP A 21 15.86 9.41 -11.64
N TYR A 22 16.70 8.62 -10.98
CA TYR A 22 18.04 9.01 -10.57
C TYR A 22 19.03 9.12 -11.74
N ALA A 23 18.83 8.36 -12.81
CA ALA A 23 19.73 8.36 -13.96
C ALA A 23 19.66 9.68 -14.74
N VAL A 24 18.46 10.26 -14.82
CA VAL A 24 18.22 11.53 -15.54
C VAL A 24 17.91 12.72 -14.61
N ASN A 25 17.83 12.51 -13.30
CA ASN A 25 17.53 13.53 -12.30
C ASN A 25 16.22 14.29 -12.60
N MET A 26 15.16 13.55 -12.93
CA MET A 26 13.86 14.13 -13.27
C MET A 26 12.74 13.44 -12.51
N TRP A 27 11.74 14.26 -12.15
CA TRP A 27 10.44 13.80 -11.69
C TRP A 27 9.50 13.67 -12.88
N THR A 28 8.76 12.56 -12.93
CA THR A 28 7.70 12.33 -13.92
C THR A 28 6.43 11.94 -13.18
N MET A 29 5.33 12.61 -13.50
CA MET A 29 4.01 12.23 -13.00
C MET A 29 3.54 11.00 -13.78
N VAL A 30 3.09 9.98 -13.06
CA VAL A 30 2.54 8.75 -13.64
C VAL A 30 1.03 8.87 -13.68
N ASP A 31 0.47 8.82 -14.88
CA ASP A 31 -0.98 8.82 -15.08
C ASP A 31 -1.52 7.40 -14.83
N CYS A 32 -2.23 7.24 -13.71
CA CYS A 32 -2.72 5.95 -13.25
C CYS A 32 -4.24 5.89 -13.46
N SER A 33 -4.71 4.96 -14.30
CA SER A 33 -6.14 4.75 -14.54
C SER A 33 -6.88 4.23 -13.29
N VAL A 34 -6.17 3.45 -12.48
CA VAL A 34 -6.57 2.98 -11.15
C VAL A 34 -5.55 3.54 -10.16
N SER A 35 -6.01 4.13 -9.05
CA SER A 35 -5.14 4.71 -8.03
C SER A 35 -5.82 4.77 -6.67
N PRO A 36 -5.03 4.83 -5.57
CA PRO A 36 -5.58 5.12 -4.26
C PRO A 36 -6.30 6.47 -4.26
N SER A 37 -7.27 6.63 -3.38
CA SER A 37 -7.86 7.96 -3.15
C SER A 37 -6.80 8.97 -2.67
N PRO A 38 -6.98 10.27 -2.95
CA PRO A 38 -6.10 11.32 -2.42
C PRO A 38 -5.94 11.23 -0.91
N ARG A 39 -4.71 11.25 -0.42
CA ARG A 39 -4.41 11.03 0.99
C ARG A 39 -3.07 11.64 1.40
N GLN A 40 -2.92 11.84 2.70
CA GLN A 40 -1.64 12.21 3.33
C GLN A 40 -1.28 11.21 4.43
N SER A 41 -0.04 11.27 4.92
CA SER A 41 0.40 10.50 6.09
C SER A 41 0.25 8.97 5.95
N GLY A 42 0.21 8.46 4.72
CA GLY A 42 0.28 7.02 4.46
C GLY A 42 1.67 6.47 4.73
N SER A 43 1.76 5.18 5.06
CA SER A 43 3.04 4.49 5.20
C SER A 43 3.39 3.77 3.89
N MET A 44 4.60 4.01 3.37
CA MET A 44 5.05 3.41 2.12
C MET A 44 6.37 2.65 2.31
N VAL A 45 6.47 1.47 1.70
CA VAL A 45 7.68 0.64 1.67
C VAL A 45 7.91 0.09 0.26
N TYR A 46 9.17 -0.09 -0.13
CA TYR A 46 9.55 -0.69 -1.41
C TYR A 46 10.11 -2.10 -1.17
N ASP A 47 9.62 -3.07 -1.94
CA ASP A 47 10.13 -4.44 -1.97
C ASP A 47 10.93 -4.66 -3.27
N GLU A 48 12.26 -4.68 -3.13
CA GLU A 48 13.21 -4.92 -4.22
C GLU A 48 13.05 -6.32 -4.85
N GLY A 49 12.55 -7.31 -4.11
CA GLY A 49 12.45 -8.69 -4.59
C GLY A 49 11.36 -8.89 -5.65
N ILE A 50 10.36 -8.01 -5.67
CA ILE A 50 9.26 -8.04 -6.63
C ILE A 50 9.08 -6.71 -7.38
N GLY A 51 9.88 -5.68 -7.07
CA GLY A 51 9.83 -4.39 -7.76
C GLY A 51 8.60 -3.54 -7.40
N HIS A 52 7.95 -3.79 -6.27
CA HIS A 52 6.69 -3.14 -5.90
C HIS A 52 6.82 -2.17 -4.73
N VAL A 53 6.00 -1.12 -4.74
CA VAL A 53 5.78 -0.24 -3.59
C VAL A 53 4.45 -0.60 -2.93
N VAL A 54 4.46 -0.81 -1.62
CA VAL A 54 3.25 -1.02 -0.82
C VAL A 54 2.92 0.27 -0.08
N LEU A 55 1.69 0.75 -0.22
CA LEU A 55 1.11 1.88 0.49
C LEU A 55 0.01 1.37 1.42
N PHE A 56 0.12 1.71 2.70
CA PHE A 56 -0.90 1.38 3.69
C PHE A 56 -1.51 2.63 4.33
N GLY A 57 -2.84 2.64 4.36
CA GLY A 57 -3.64 3.61 5.10
C GLY A 57 -3.37 5.06 4.68
N GLY A 58 -3.27 5.93 5.69
CA GLY A 58 -3.20 7.39 5.53
C GLY A 58 -4.49 8.08 5.95
N LEU A 59 -4.63 9.34 5.60
CA LEU A 59 -5.76 10.19 5.97
C LEU A 59 -6.39 10.79 4.72
N LEU A 60 -7.71 10.64 4.53
CA LEU A 60 -8.48 11.40 3.53
C LEU A 60 -8.57 12.88 3.92
N ASP A 61 -8.74 13.13 5.22
CA ASP A 61 -8.79 14.45 5.83
C ASP A 61 -8.46 14.35 7.33
N THR A 62 -8.65 15.43 8.09
CA THR A 62 -8.35 15.46 9.55
C THR A 62 -9.12 14.47 10.43
N ARG A 63 -10.20 13.84 9.93
CA ARG A 63 -11.08 12.95 10.70
C ARG A 63 -11.20 11.56 10.11
N ASN A 64 -10.86 11.39 8.84
CA ASN A 64 -11.08 10.15 8.11
C ASN A 64 -9.75 9.42 7.86
N ALA A 65 -9.48 8.40 8.68
CA ALA A 65 -8.35 7.50 8.51
C ALA A 65 -8.69 6.33 7.58
N LEU A 66 -7.70 5.91 6.81
CA LEU A 66 -7.78 4.85 5.82
C LEU A 66 -7.06 3.59 6.33
N SER A 67 -7.56 2.43 5.93
CA SER A 67 -7.00 1.11 6.29
C SER A 67 -6.83 0.20 5.08
N ASP A 68 -6.99 0.72 3.86
CA ASP A 68 -6.73 0.02 2.62
C ASP A 68 -5.23 -0.15 2.38
N THR A 69 -4.87 -1.22 1.66
CA THR A 69 -3.50 -1.48 1.21
C THR A 69 -3.48 -1.44 -0.30
N TRP A 70 -2.53 -0.70 -0.86
CA TRP A 70 -2.33 -0.56 -2.29
C TRP A 70 -0.94 -1.03 -2.67
N VAL A 71 -0.82 -1.66 -3.83
CA VAL A 71 0.45 -2.08 -4.41
C VAL A 71 0.66 -1.34 -5.72
N PHE A 72 1.81 -0.70 -5.88
CA PHE A 72 2.26 -0.08 -7.12
C PHE A 72 3.33 -0.94 -7.76
N ASP A 73 3.08 -1.39 -8.98
CA ASP A 73 4.11 -1.94 -9.85
C ASP A 73 4.93 -0.77 -10.42
N ALA A 74 6.18 -0.64 -10.00
CA ALA A 74 7.03 0.47 -10.39
C ALA A 74 7.56 0.36 -11.83
N GLU A 75 7.53 -0.82 -12.42
CA GLU A 75 7.93 -1.05 -13.82
C GLU A 75 6.74 -0.78 -14.76
N ALA A 76 5.55 -1.27 -14.40
CA ALA A 76 4.33 -1.04 -15.18
C ALA A 76 3.74 0.37 -14.96
N GLY A 77 3.98 0.99 -13.80
CA GLY A 77 3.39 2.27 -13.44
C GLY A 77 1.92 2.17 -13.05
N GLU A 78 1.51 1.05 -12.45
CA GLU A 78 0.11 0.75 -12.17
C GLU A 78 -0.15 0.48 -10.69
N TRP A 79 -1.25 1.01 -10.17
CA TRP A 79 -1.75 0.67 -8.83
C TRP A 79 -2.78 -0.45 -8.88
N SER A 80 -2.77 -1.29 -7.86
CA SER A 80 -3.81 -2.26 -7.58
C SER A 80 -4.18 -2.23 -6.09
N LEU A 81 -5.47 -2.34 -5.80
CA LEU A 81 -5.94 -2.51 -4.42
C LEU A 81 -5.65 -3.94 -4.00
N LEU A 82 -4.99 -4.11 -2.85
CA LEU A 82 -4.83 -5.41 -2.23
C LEU A 82 -6.09 -5.71 -1.44
N GLU A 83 -7.04 -6.42 -2.04
CA GLU A 83 -8.21 -6.91 -1.32
C GLU A 83 -7.78 -8.03 -0.37
N GLU A 84 -8.15 -7.92 0.91
CA GLU A 84 -8.08 -9.07 1.82
C GLU A 84 -8.98 -10.15 1.24
N GLY A 85 -8.42 -11.34 1.03
CA GLY A 85 -9.21 -12.47 0.57
C GLY A 85 -10.42 -12.64 1.46
N VAL A 86 -11.61 -12.43 0.90
CA VAL A 86 -12.84 -12.98 1.48
C VAL A 86 -12.62 -14.47 1.45
N VAL A 87 -12.17 -15.02 2.57
CA VAL A 87 -12.29 -16.45 2.79
C VAL A 87 -13.79 -16.63 2.92
N ASP A 88 -14.45 -17.02 1.83
CA ASP A 88 -15.78 -17.59 1.92
C ASP A 88 -15.64 -18.75 2.90
N VAL A 89 -16.07 -18.51 4.14
CA VAL A 89 -16.12 -19.54 5.17
C VAL A 89 -17.23 -20.47 4.69
N VAL A 90 -16.87 -21.42 3.84
CA VAL A 90 -17.67 -22.62 3.65
C VAL A 90 -17.68 -23.28 5.02
N ASP A 91 -18.85 -23.31 5.65
CA ASP A 91 -19.13 -23.89 6.96
C ASP A 91 -18.71 -25.37 7.01
N ASP A 92 -17.42 -25.64 7.18
CA ASP A 92 -16.89 -26.95 7.56
C ASP A 92 -15.77 -26.75 8.59
N GLU A 93 -16.20 -26.44 9.81
CA GLU A 93 -15.33 -26.41 10.99
C GLU A 93 -15.22 -27.82 11.61
N PRO A 94 -14.01 -28.26 11.99
CA PRO A 94 -13.84 -28.84 13.31
C PRO A 94 -12.89 -27.96 14.14
N GLN A 95 -13.42 -27.48 15.25
CA GLN A 95 -12.77 -26.61 16.22
C GLN A 95 -11.40 -27.14 16.66
N SER A 96 -10.34 -26.38 16.40
CA SER A 96 -9.18 -26.28 17.32
C SER A 96 -8.43 -24.96 17.12
N GLY A 97 -9.02 -23.90 17.69
CA GLY A 97 -8.41 -22.73 18.32
C GLY A 97 -7.08 -22.16 17.82
N ILE A 98 -7.14 -20.92 17.32
CA ILE A 98 -6.63 -19.75 18.07
C ILE A 98 -7.67 -18.62 17.95
N PRO A 99 -8.35 -18.19 19.05
CA PRO A 99 -9.22 -17.03 19.02
C PRO A 99 -8.40 -15.74 19.20
N GLY A 100 -8.53 -14.82 18.23
CA GLY A 100 -8.14 -13.43 18.40
C GLY A 100 -7.02 -12.93 17.49
N TYR A 101 -7.32 -12.70 16.22
CA TYR A 101 -6.54 -11.77 15.41
C TYR A 101 -7.45 -10.82 14.60
N PRO A 102 -7.99 -9.75 15.21
CA PRO A 102 -8.49 -8.63 14.44
C PRO A 102 -7.33 -7.65 14.14
N LEU A 103 -7.18 -7.29 12.86
CA LEU A 103 -6.57 -6.04 12.36
C LEU A 103 -5.05 -5.82 12.42
N ALA A 104 -4.22 -6.77 12.88
CA ALA A 104 -2.75 -6.61 12.85
C ALA A 104 -2.00 -7.56 11.88
N GLY A 105 -2.73 -8.48 11.23
CA GLY A 105 -2.13 -9.64 10.55
C GLY A 105 -1.43 -9.34 9.23
N VAL A 106 -1.99 -8.47 8.37
CA VAL A 106 -1.48 -8.31 6.99
C VAL A 106 -0.22 -7.44 6.96
N PHE A 107 -0.17 -6.36 7.76
CA PHE A 107 1.01 -5.50 7.83
C PHE A 107 2.20 -6.22 8.47
N LEU A 108 1.96 -7.02 9.52
CA LEU A 108 3.00 -7.85 10.11
C LEU A 108 3.37 -9.03 9.21
N ALA A 109 2.43 -9.67 8.50
CA ALA A 109 2.76 -10.76 7.59
C ALA A 109 3.60 -10.28 6.40
N LEU A 110 3.25 -9.16 5.76
CA LEU A 110 4.04 -8.63 4.64
C LEU A 110 5.41 -8.14 5.09
N VAL A 111 5.49 -7.41 6.21
CA VAL A 111 6.78 -7.00 6.80
C VAL A 111 7.59 -8.23 7.24
N TRP A 112 6.95 -9.27 7.78
CA TRP A 112 7.58 -10.53 8.16
C TRP A 112 8.09 -11.31 6.95
N PHE A 113 7.32 -11.42 5.87
CA PHE A 113 7.71 -12.09 4.63
C PHE A 113 8.84 -11.36 3.90
N ILE A 114 8.81 -10.03 3.87
CA ILE A 114 9.90 -9.19 3.35
C ILE A 114 11.16 -9.36 4.21
N TRP A 115 11.02 -9.42 5.54
CA TRP A 115 12.14 -9.57 6.46
C TRP A 115 12.77 -10.98 6.42
N LEU A 116 11.98 -12.04 6.23
CA LEU A 116 12.47 -13.44 6.18
C LEU A 116 13.33 -13.74 4.94
N ARG A 117 13.06 -13.08 3.80
CA ARG A 117 13.85 -13.27 2.55
C ARG A 117 15.24 -12.64 2.58
N ARG A 118 15.54 -11.80 3.57
CA ARG A 118 16.83 -11.11 3.71
C ARG A 118 17.85 -11.85 4.58
N MET A 119 17.47 -13.00 5.17
CA MET A 119 18.34 -13.85 6.00
C MET A 119 18.75 -15.17 5.34
N GLY A 120 18.62 -15.27 4.01
CA GLY A 120 19.10 -16.41 3.20
C GLY A 120 20.40 -16.09 2.49
#